data_AF-A0A838ABZ1-F1
#
_entry.id   AF-A0A838ABZ1-F1
#
_cell.length_a   1.000
_cell.length_b   1.000
_cell.length_c   1.000
_cell.angle_alpha   90.00
_cell.angle_beta   90.00
_cell.angle_gamma   90.00
#
_symmetry.space_group_name_H-M   'P 1'
#
loop_
_entity.id
_entity.type
_entity.pdbx_description
1 polymer ?
#
loop_
_entity_poly.entity_id
_entity_poly.type
_entity_poly.pdbx_seq_one_letter_code
_entity_poly.pdbx_strand_id
1 'polypeptide(L)' 'MTQAVAIPAPQPVSIPIREILPYAILVSVLALAALYFVSTDNNAMTLMAEGYVHEFLHDGRHLMAFPCH' A
#
# COMPACT_ATOMS: atom_id res chain seq x y z
N MET A 1 10.33 -58.26 14.36
CA MET A 1 9.21 -57.55 13.71
C MET A 1 9.64 -56.10 13.53
N THR A 2 9.94 -55.66 12.31
CA THR A 2 10.36 -54.28 12.01
C THR A 2 9.15 -53.49 11.52
N GLN A 3 8.75 -52.45 12.25
CA GLN A 3 7.71 -51.51 11.82
C GLN A 3 8.30 -50.48 10.86
N ALA A 4 7.61 -50.26 9.74
CA ALA A 4 7.90 -49.15 8.84
C ALA A 4 7.37 -47.85 9.47
N VAL A 5 8.23 -46.82 9.50
CA VAL A 5 7.85 -45.45 9.90
C VAL A 5 7.32 -44.74 8.66
N ALA A 6 6.10 -44.21 8.73
CA ALA A 6 5.53 -43.39 7.66
C ALA A 6 6.20 -42.01 7.63
N ILE A 7 6.65 -41.59 6.44
CA ILE A 7 7.20 -40.24 6.23
C ILE A 7 6.02 -39.29 5.94
N PRO A 8 5.84 -38.20 6.71
CA PRO A 8 4.75 -37.28 6.48
C PRO A 8 4.91 -36.56 5.13
N ALA A 9 3.84 -36.54 4.34
CA ALA A 9 3.80 -35.82 3.07
C ALA A 9 3.63 -34.31 3.30
N PRO A 10 4.30 -33.44 2.51
CA PRO A 10 4.14 -32.00 2.58
C PRO A 10 2.66 -31.63 2.38
N GLN A 11 2.11 -30.85 3.31
CA GLN A 11 0.76 -30.32 3.19
C GLN A 11 0.81 -29.04 2.35
N PRO A 12 -0.11 -28.85 1.38
CA PRO A 12 -0.19 -27.60 0.64
C PRO A 12 -0.60 -26.46 1.59
N VAL A 13 0.21 -25.41 1.63
CA VAL A 13 -0.11 -24.19 2.38
C VAL A 13 -1.14 -23.40 1.58
N SER A 14 -2.32 -23.18 2.16
CA SER A 14 -3.35 -22.34 1.57
C SER A 14 -3.20 -20.90 2.02
N ILE A 15 -3.21 -19.95 1.09
CA ILE A 15 -3.22 -18.52 1.41
C ILE A 15 -4.67 -18.13 1.77
N PRO A 16 -4.92 -17.56 2.97
CA PRO A 16 -6.27 -17.22 3.41
C PRO A 16 -6.74 -15.90 2.76
N ILE A 17 -7.06 -15.95 1.46
CA ILE A 17 -7.44 -14.77 0.67
C ILE A 17 -8.59 -13.98 1.31
N ARG A 18 -9.59 -14.68 1.86
CA ARG A 18 -10.76 -14.06 2.50
C ARG A 18 -10.42 -13.20 3.71
N GLU A 19 -9.39 -13.59 4.46
CA GLU A 19 -8.93 -12.85 5.64
C GLU A 19 -8.08 -11.65 5.25
N ILE A 20 -7.31 -11.77 4.16
CA ILE A 20 -6.43 -10.70 3.64
C ILE A 20 -7.23 -9.63 2.89
N LEU A 21 -8.30 -10.03 2.18
CA LEU A 21 -9.06 -9.18 1.28
C LEU A 21 -9.53 -7.84 1.88
N PRO A 22 -10.12 -7.76 3.09
CA PRO A 22 -10.56 -6.47 3.63
C PRO A 22 -9.40 -5.49 3.85
N TYR A 23 -8.25 -5.98 4.32
CA TYR A 23 -7.06 -5.15 4.51
C TYR A 23 -6.42 -4.76 3.18
N ALA A 24 -6.38 -5.69 2.21
CA ALA A 24 -5.89 -5.39 0.88
C ALA A 24 -6.73 -4.28 0.21
N ILE A 25 -8.06 -4.32 0.35
CA ILE A 25 -8.95 -3.26 -0.15
C ILE A 25 -8.65 -1.94 0.57
N LEU A 26 -8.55 -1.94 1.90
CA LEU A 26 -8.24 -0.75 2.67
C LEU A 26 -6.92 -0.11 2.22
N VAL A 27 -5.84 -0.89 2.17
CA VAL A 27 -4.51 -0.44 1.72
C VAL A 27 -4.57 0.06 0.29
N SER A 28 -5.31 -0.61 -0.59
CA SER A 28 -5.47 -0.19 -1.99
C SER A 28 -6.17 1.16 -2.10
N VAL A 29 -7.25 1.38 -1.34
CA VAL A 29 -7.95 2.67 -1.30
C VAL A 29 -7.05 3.77 -0.75
N LEU A 30 -6.31 3.50 0.33
CA LEU A 30 -5.36 4.46 0.90
C LEU A 30 -4.21 4.78 -0.06
N ALA A 31 -3.69 3.78 -0.78
CA ALA A 31 -2.66 3.97 -1.79
C ALA A 31 -3.17 4.83 -2.95
N LEU A 32 -4.39 4.60 -3.43
CA LEU A 32 -5.01 5.43 -4.46
C LEU A 32 -5.25 6.85 -3.98
N ALA A 33 -5.67 7.04 -2.72
CA ALA A 33 -5.80 8.38 -2.13
C ALA A 33 -4.44 9.08 -2.06
N ALA A 34 -3.39 8.40 -1.59
CA ALA A 34 -2.03 8.96 -1.56
C ALA A 34 -1.54 9.33 -2.96
N LEU A 35 -1.72 8.46 -3.95
CA LEU A 35 -1.39 8.74 -5.35
C LEU A 35 -2.16 9.95 -5.88
N TYR A 36 -3.45 10.06 -5.57
CA TYR A 36 -4.26 11.22 -5.95
C TYR A 36 -3.66 12.50 -5.36
N PHE A 37 -3.50 12.58 -4.04
CA PHE A 37 -3.02 13.80 -3.39
C PHE A 37 -1.62 14.21 -3.81
N VAL A 38 -0.71 13.25 -4.02
CA VAL A 38 0.66 13.57 -4.44
C VAL A 38 0.76 13.95 -5.93
N SER A 39 -0.12 13.41 -6.78
CA SER A 39 -0.11 13.70 -8.23
C SER A 39 -0.91 14.93 -8.63
N THR A 40 -1.95 15.29 -7.88
CA THR A 40 -2.77 16.48 -8.19
C THR A 40 -2.06 17.77 -7.82
N ASP A 41 -2.19 18.79 -8.68
CA ASP A 41 -1.69 20.12 -8.37
C ASP A 41 -2.42 20.73 -7.15
N ASN A 42 -1.73 21.57 -6.39
CA ASN A 42 -2.17 22.11 -5.08
C ASN A 42 -3.48 22.94 -5.13
N ASN A 43 -4.08 23.10 -6.31
CA ASN A 43 -5.24 23.96 -6.55
C ASN A 43 -6.52 23.52 -5.80
N ALA A 44 -6.63 22.24 -5.39
CA ALA A 44 -7.73 21.78 -4.53
C ALA A 44 -7.45 21.95 -3.03
N MET A 45 -6.21 22.25 -2.65
CA MET A 45 -5.72 22.28 -1.26
C MET A 45 -5.22 23.68 -0.85
N THR A 46 -5.76 24.75 -1.42
CA THR A 46 -5.38 26.13 -1.07
C THR A 46 -5.52 26.45 0.43
N LEU A 47 -6.34 25.69 1.20
CA LEU A 47 -6.38 25.76 2.67
C LEU A 47 -5.19 25.09 3.40
N MET A 48 -4.43 24.22 2.74
CA MET A 48 -3.29 23.49 3.28
C MET A 48 -1.96 23.87 2.60
N ALA A 49 -1.99 24.92 1.76
CA ALA A 49 -0.87 25.34 0.92
C ALA A 49 0.29 25.99 1.69
N GLU A 50 0.09 26.34 2.97
CA GLU A 50 1.16 26.85 3.83
C GLU A 50 1.30 25.95 5.07
N GLY A 51 2.41 25.20 5.16
CA GLY A 51 2.76 24.40 6.34
C GLY A 51 3.29 22.99 6.04
N TYR A 52 3.49 22.19 7.09
CA TYR A 52 4.09 20.85 7.00
C TYR A 52 3.44 19.90 5.98
N VAL A 53 2.13 20.02 5.77
CA VAL A 53 1.42 19.17 4.80
C VAL A 53 1.81 19.51 3.36
N HIS A 54 2.04 20.80 3.07
CA HIS A 54 2.52 21.24 1.76
C HIS A 54 3.90 20.65 1.46
N GLU A 55 4.84 20.73 2.41
CA GLU A 55 6.19 20.19 2.26
C GLU A 55 6.17 18.65 2.14
N PHE A 56 5.38 17.96 2.95
CA PHE A 56 5.22 16.51 2.87
C PHE A 56 4.71 16.04 1.49
N LEU A 57 3.67 16.71 0.97
CA LEU A 57 3.12 16.39 -0.35
C LEU A 57 4.08 16.77 -1.48
N HIS A 58 4.75 17.91 -1.36
CA HIS A 58 5.77 18.36 -2.28
C HIS A 58 6.92 17.34 -2.37
N ASP A 59 7.46 16.89 -1.23
CA ASP A 59 8.52 15.88 -1.17
C ASP A 59 8.06 14.51 -1.66
N GLY A 60 6.81 14.13 -1.35
CA GLY A 60 6.20 12.92 -1.89
C GLY A 60 6.13 12.93 -3.43
N ARG A 61 5.87 14.09 -4.02
CA ARG A 61 5.82 14.27 -5.48
C ARG A 61 7.20 14.10 -6.10
N HIS A 62 8.23 14.68 -5.47
CA HIS A 62 9.63 14.46 -5.85
C HIS A 62 10.03 12.98 -5.73
N LEU A 63 9.62 12.30 -4.65
CA LEU A 63 9.93 10.89 -4.43
C LEU A 63 9.31 9.97 -5.50
N MET A 64 8.11 10.32 -5.98
CA MET A 64 7.44 9.58 -7.06
C MET A 64 7.77 10.11 -8.46
N ALA A 65 8.79 10.98 -8.58
CA ALA A 65 9.28 11.57 -9.84
C ALA A 65 8.19 12.29 -10.65
N PHE A 66 7.14 12.76 -10.00
CA PHE A 66 6.12 13.59 -10.62
C PHE A 66 6.67 15.01 -10.83
N PRO A 67 6.36 15.66 -11.96
CA PRO A 67 6.87 16.98 -12.26
C PRO A 67 6.37 18.01 -11.24
N CYS A 68 7.27 18.91 -10.92
CA CYS A 68 7.03 20.07 -10.09
C CYS A 68 7.18 21.29 -11.00
N HIS A 69 6.36 22.34 -10.82
CA HIS A 69 6.32 23.63 -11.54
C HIS A 69 5.15 23.77 -12.51
#